data_AF-G0QQC1-F1
#
_entry.id   AF-G0QQC1-F1
#
_cell.length_a   1.000
_cell.length_b   1.000
_cell.length_c   1.000
_cell.angle_alpha   90.00
_cell.angle_beta   90.00
_cell.angle_gamma   90.00
#
_symmetry.space_group_name_H-M   'P 1'
#
loop_
_entity.id
_entity.type
_entity.pdbx_description
1 polymer ?
#
loop_
_entity_poly.entity_id
_entity_poly.type
_entity_poly.pdbx_seq_one_letter_code
_entity_poly.pdbx_strand_id
1 'polypeptide(L)'
;MEKKKNLDKQYSKEQETFKKLITIHLQYFEKNSEWTDYNSWLIKLGQILDENKLPQIPEKLQLSKRLAQCLHPSLPAKVHEQVLIIYMKIFKNIKLIKENESKQKYINQFSQEIYLYSMGILPFYQFASLQIKPQFLKLIDDFFLDLEIQLIPFLPALIASILPGLQDNDEQIKKQTQNILDKIQSIVGYKYFFSALWLTILRVPRIRIVGYKLLNKKTSNIQNMEDSGLFRDNDQVLQNTISCSSLYSNQIDFKQKNSTQNINNESNLQDDQNKKNDEYLSSSSQDVQIEDPIVKIQEELLSNVVKTSKQITGNDVLFPNASSLIINALLNTLEDENNLIRRQGLDYIINTFPIQNDTIFSKNDKKLLIQSCLQLLVKNEYAIVRRINTWLFGPPDTQNMFNIKENEAVNVLQLIMETFEEILQKNINSEPLKILQNFYREHAHFIPKTITFIAFPLIKYMFKNKNDENIQKSSERLLESISNHLDTILNVLGIYILIYKYIFIQYLYLKDQEKQQQIIKMKKKLLKSQNQLNLHFQCNLNKMKMIKITQQKYLNVQSLQQKKYYQHLLKSALNKLFNQNIKKVLQIQFSL
;
A
#
# COMPACT_ATOMS: atom_id res chain seq x y z
N MET A 1 6.86 44.48 39.26
CA MET A 1 7.62 44.40 37.99
C MET A 1 9.11 44.10 38.19
N GLU A 2 9.79 44.68 39.18
CA GLU A 2 11.22 44.43 39.44
C GLU A 2 11.55 42.99 39.85
N LYS A 3 10.73 42.34 40.69
CA LYS A 3 10.92 40.92 41.04
C LYS A 3 10.87 40.01 39.80
N LYS A 4 9.91 40.22 38.90
CA LYS A 4 9.79 39.46 37.64
C LYS A 4 11.02 39.68 36.74
N LYS A 5 11.46 40.94 36.57
CA LYS A 5 12.70 41.28 35.82
C LYS A 5 13.98 40.66 36.42
N ASN A 6 14.07 40.51 37.73
CA ASN A 6 15.21 39.87 38.39
C ASN A 6 15.20 38.34 38.23
N LEU A 7 14.02 37.72 38.31
CA LEU A 7 13.83 36.29 38.01
C LEU A 7 14.16 35.97 36.54
N ASP A 8 13.70 36.80 35.59
CA ASP A 8 13.99 36.61 34.15
C ASP A 8 15.49 36.73 33.85
N LYS A 9 16.19 37.67 34.50
CA LYS A 9 17.65 37.81 34.39
C LYS A 9 18.42 36.64 34.99
N GLN A 10 17.95 36.09 36.11
CA GLN A 10 18.57 34.93 36.73
C GLN A 10 18.39 33.69 35.85
N TYR A 11 17.19 33.46 35.33
CA TYR A 11 16.89 32.36 34.40
C TYR A 11 17.73 32.43 33.12
N SER A 12 17.89 33.63 32.55
CA SER A 12 18.75 33.85 31.38
C SER A 12 20.23 33.53 31.66
N LYS A 13 20.75 33.87 32.85
CA LYS A 13 22.12 33.50 33.24
C LYS A 13 22.29 31.99 33.41
N GLU A 14 21.33 31.33 34.05
CA GLU A 14 21.33 29.88 34.23
C GLU A 14 21.35 29.16 32.86
N GLN A 15 20.55 29.63 31.90
CA GLN A 15 20.56 29.11 30.52
C GLN A 15 21.91 29.29 29.81
N GLU A 16 22.56 30.45 29.95
CA GLU A 16 23.89 30.67 29.38
C GLU A 16 24.95 29.77 30.01
N THR A 17 24.91 29.59 31.33
CA THR A 17 25.84 28.69 32.02
C THR A 17 25.64 27.24 31.58
N PHE A 18 24.38 26.79 31.47
CA PHE A 18 24.05 25.45 31.01
C PHE A 18 24.52 25.21 29.57
N LYS A 19 24.31 26.20 28.68
CA LYS A 19 24.81 26.15 27.31
C LYS A 19 26.33 25.99 27.27
N LYS A 20 27.08 26.80 28.01
CA LYS A 20 28.55 26.71 28.07
C LYS A 20 29.02 25.33 28.54
N LEU A 21 28.43 24.79 29.61
CA LEU A 21 28.76 23.48 30.15
C LEU A 21 28.53 22.37 29.12
N ILE A 22 27.38 22.37 28.44
CA ILE A 22 27.05 21.38 27.42
C ILE A 22 27.97 21.50 26.20
N THR A 23 28.22 22.71 25.70
CA THR A 23 29.13 22.91 24.56
C THR A 23 30.53 22.38 24.86
N ILE A 24 31.08 22.69 26.03
CA ILE A 24 32.40 22.19 26.45
C ILE A 24 32.36 20.67 26.56
N HIS A 25 31.36 20.09 27.22
CA HIS A 25 31.27 18.63 27.41
C HIS A 25 31.14 17.86 26.09
N LEU A 26 30.44 18.43 25.10
CA LEU A 26 30.29 17.84 23.77
C LEU A 26 31.62 17.80 22.98
N GLN A 27 32.56 18.72 23.22
CA GLN A 27 33.88 18.69 22.56
C GLN A 27 34.73 17.49 23.00
N TYR A 28 34.52 16.98 24.22
CA TYR A 28 35.25 15.81 24.72
C TYR A 28 34.76 14.50 24.11
N PHE A 29 33.63 14.48 23.41
CA PHE A 29 33.07 13.26 22.86
C PHE A 29 34.03 12.54 21.90
N GLU A 30 34.74 13.30 21.05
CA GLU A 30 35.66 12.74 20.04
C GLU A 30 36.93 12.13 20.66
N LYS A 31 37.19 12.36 21.94
CA LYS A 31 38.34 11.78 22.64
C LYS A 31 38.04 10.39 23.20
N ASN A 32 36.77 9.96 23.17
CA ASN A 32 36.37 8.65 23.66
C ASN A 32 36.69 7.58 22.61
N SER A 33 37.47 6.57 22.98
CA SER A 33 37.82 5.45 22.11
C SER A 33 37.23 4.13 22.57
N GLU A 34 37.05 3.97 23.89
CA GLU A 34 36.55 2.74 24.49
C GLU A 34 35.13 2.90 25.04
N TRP A 35 34.43 1.78 25.21
CA TRP A 35 33.07 1.78 25.77
C TRP A 35 33.02 2.36 27.19
N THR A 36 34.08 2.21 27.96
CA THR A 36 34.29 2.79 29.30
C THR A 36 34.33 4.31 29.26
N ASP A 37 34.98 4.89 28.25
CA ASP A 37 35.06 6.34 28.02
C ASP A 37 33.67 6.89 27.72
N TYR A 38 32.95 6.26 26.78
CA TYR A 38 31.57 6.65 26.46
C TYR A 38 30.66 6.57 27.68
N ASN A 39 30.75 5.50 28.48
CA ASN A 39 29.97 5.37 29.70
C ASN A 39 30.28 6.49 30.70
N SER A 40 31.56 6.81 30.90
CA SER A 40 32.00 7.87 31.79
C SER A 40 31.54 9.25 31.30
N TRP A 41 31.60 9.48 29.99
CA TRP A 41 31.11 10.69 29.34
C TRP A 41 29.61 10.87 29.54
N LEU A 42 28.82 9.79 29.41
CA LEU A 42 27.38 9.80 29.63
C LEU A 42 27.02 10.03 31.10
N ILE A 43 27.74 9.44 32.06
CA ILE A 43 27.52 9.68 33.49
C ILE A 43 27.71 11.16 33.83
N LYS A 44 28.81 11.77 33.37
CA LYS A 44 29.07 13.20 33.54
C LYS A 44 28.00 14.07 32.89
N LEU A 45 27.57 13.73 31.67
CA LEU A 45 26.46 14.40 31.01
C LEU A 45 25.17 14.32 31.86
N GLY A 46 24.92 13.16 32.46
CA GLY A 46 23.79 12.95 33.36
C GLY A 46 23.83 13.84 34.61
N GLN A 47 25.01 14.11 35.17
CA GLN A 47 25.19 15.02 36.30
C GLN A 47 24.92 16.48 35.88
N ILE A 48 25.46 16.90 34.73
CA ILE A 48 25.22 18.24 34.17
C ILE A 48 23.71 18.48 33.99
N LEU A 49 22.96 17.48 33.51
CA LEU A 49 21.51 17.57 33.33
C LEU A 49 20.73 17.61 34.65
N ASP A 50 21.20 16.92 35.70
CA ASP A 50 20.56 16.93 37.02
C ASP A 50 20.76 18.27 37.75
N GLU A 51 21.93 18.88 37.58
CA GLU A 51 22.26 20.21 38.12
C GLU A 51 21.52 21.32 37.38
N ASN A 52 21.22 21.11 36.09
CA ASN A 52 20.59 22.10 35.20
C ASN A 52 19.24 21.59 34.68
N LYS A 53 18.22 21.58 35.55
CA LYS A 53 16.84 21.14 35.24
C LYS A 53 16.06 22.18 34.43
N LEU A 54 16.58 22.53 33.26
CA LEU A 54 15.99 23.52 32.35
C LEU A 54 15.29 22.82 31.18
N PRO A 55 14.07 23.24 30.79
CA PRO A 55 13.36 22.60 29.70
C PRO A 55 14.00 22.79 28.33
N GLN A 56 14.70 23.91 28.13
CA GLN A 56 15.37 24.22 26.88
C GLN A 56 16.76 23.61 26.86
N ILE A 57 16.93 22.55 26.08
CA ILE A 57 18.19 21.81 25.98
C ILE A 57 19.12 22.49 24.95
N PRO A 58 20.29 22.99 25.34
CA PRO A 58 21.25 23.60 24.44
C PRO A 58 21.90 22.56 23.53
N GLU A 59 22.36 23.00 22.35
CA GLU A 59 23.07 22.15 21.37
C GLU A 59 22.33 20.84 21.01
N LYS A 60 20.98 20.83 21.06
CA LYS A 60 20.12 19.64 20.92
C LYS A 60 20.44 18.79 19.69
N LEU A 61 20.83 19.40 18.57
CA LEU A 61 21.20 18.67 17.36
C LEU A 61 22.51 17.89 17.53
N GLN A 62 23.54 18.50 18.10
CA GLN A 62 24.81 17.81 18.33
C GLN A 62 24.68 16.76 19.44
N LEU A 63 23.97 17.11 20.52
CA LEU A 63 23.70 16.20 21.63
C LEU A 63 22.95 14.94 21.16
N SER A 64 21.85 15.10 20.41
CA SER A 64 21.08 13.98 19.88
C SER A 64 21.90 13.07 18.96
N LYS A 65 22.77 13.64 18.12
CA LYS A 65 23.71 12.86 17.28
C LYS A 65 24.66 12.00 18.12
N ARG A 66 25.25 12.57 19.19
CA ARG A 66 26.17 11.83 20.07
C ARG A 66 25.47 10.72 20.84
N LEU A 67 24.27 10.99 21.35
CA LEU A 67 23.47 9.96 22.00
C LEU A 67 23.10 8.82 21.03
N ALA A 68 22.75 9.14 19.78
CA ALA A 68 22.47 8.13 18.77
C ALA A 68 23.71 7.27 18.45
N GLN A 69 24.91 7.86 18.40
CA GLN A 69 26.17 7.12 18.24
C GLN A 69 26.41 6.14 19.39
N CYS A 70 26.08 6.54 20.62
CA CYS A 70 26.18 5.66 21.79
C CYS A 70 25.16 4.50 21.79
N LEU A 71 24.15 4.50 20.91
CA LEU A 71 23.22 3.38 20.71
C LEU A 71 23.68 2.39 19.63
N HIS A 72 24.91 2.53 19.11
CA HIS A 72 25.43 1.62 18.09
C HIS A 72 25.49 0.16 18.62
N PRO A 73 25.09 -0.85 17.82
CA PRO A 73 25.01 -2.25 18.28
C PRO A 73 26.35 -2.86 18.75
N SER A 74 27.49 -2.28 18.34
CA SER A 74 28.81 -2.74 18.78
C SER A 74 29.17 -2.34 20.21
N LEU A 75 28.42 -1.40 20.81
CA LEU A 75 28.63 -0.96 22.19
C LEU A 75 27.89 -1.89 23.16
N PRO A 76 28.38 -2.05 24.40
CA PRO A 76 27.79 -2.96 25.36
C PRO A 76 26.49 -2.41 25.95
N ALA A 77 25.63 -3.32 26.43
CA ALA A 77 24.31 -3.00 27.01
C ALA A 77 24.38 -1.94 28.13
N LYS A 78 25.46 -1.91 28.93
CA LYS A 78 25.68 -0.90 29.97
C LYS A 78 25.74 0.53 29.42
N VAL A 79 26.35 0.73 28.25
CA VAL A 79 26.36 2.04 27.57
C VAL A 79 24.96 2.36 27.09
N HIS A 80 24.26 1.41 26.48
CA HIS A 80 22.88 1.61 26.01
C HIS A 80 21.91 1.98 27.15
N GLU A 81 22.01 1.29 28.29
CA GLU A 81 21.24 1.58 29.51
C GLU A 81 21.44 3.03 29.93
N GLN A 82 22.70 3.46 30.01
CA GLN A 82 23.06 4.81 30.41
C GLN A 82 22.53 5.85 29.39
N VAL A 83 22.58 5.58 28.08
CA VAL A 83 22.01 6.47 27.07
C VAL A 83 20.49 6.63 27.26
N LEU A 84 19.76 5.55 27.52
CA LEU A 84 18.32 5.62 27.79
C LEU A 84 18.02 6.44 29.06
N ILE A 85 18.86 6.33 30.10
CA ILE A 85 18.77 7.19 31.30
C ILE A 85 18.91 8.67 30.90
N ILE A 86 19.89 9.00 30.04
CA ILE A 86 20.10 10.38 29.58
C ILE A 86 18.89 10.88 28.79
N TYR A 87 18.33 10.09 27.88
CA TYR A 87 17.09 10.48 27.19
C TYR A 87 15.93 10.70 28.17
N MET A 88 15.75 9.83 29.17
CA MET A 88 14.73 10.03 30.20
C MET A 88 14.94 11.34 30.98
N LYS A 89 16.19 11.71 31.31
CA LYS A 89 16.49 12.99 31.96
C LYS A 89 16.16 14.18 31.07
N ILE A 90 16.56 14.14 29.81
CA ILE A 90 16.24 15.16 28.81
C ILE A 90 14.72 15.34 28.72
N PHE A 91 13.96 14.26 28.57
CA PHE A 91 12.50 14.33 28.44
C PHE A 91 11.81 14.76 29.73
N LYS A 92 12.32 14.40 30.92
CA LYS A 92 11.85 14.94 32.20
C LYS A 92 12.04 16.45 32.28
N ASN A 93 13.19 16.97 31.85
CA ASN A 93 13.45 18.41 31.83
C ASN A 93 12.48 19.12 30.88
N ILE A 94 12.26 18.61 29.66
CA ILE A 94 11.28 19.19 28.73
C ILE A 94 9.86 19.14 29.33
N LYS A 95 9.52 18.05 30.03
CA LYS A 95 8.22 17.85 30.69
C LYS A 95 7.92 18.86 31.81
N LEU A 96 8.92 19.56 32.35
CA LEU A 96 8.70 20.69 33.27
C LEU A 96 7.86 21.82 32.66
N ILE A 97 7.83 21.96 31.32
CA ILE A 97 6.92 22.90 30.64
C ILE A 97 5.45 22.61 30.98
N LYS A 98 5.10 21.32 31.12
CA LYS A 98 3.75 20.88 31.46
C LYS A 98 3.33 21.36 32.85
N GLU A 99 4.28 21.39 33.79
CA GLU A 99 4.06 21.78 35.19
C GLU A 99 4.12 23.29 35.39
N ASN A 100 5.08 23.97 34.74
CA ASN A 100 5.34 25.39 34.94
C ASN A 100 4.47 26.30 34.07
N GLU A 101 4.01 25.81 32.92
CA GLU A 101 3.29 26.62 31.93
C GLU A 101 1.95 25.99 31.56
N SER A 102 1.93 25.03 30.63
CA SER A 102 0.71 24.32 30.24
C SER A 102 1.03 23.02 29.52
N LYS A 103 0.09 22.07 29.61
CA LYS A 103 0.15 20.81 28.85
C LYS A 103 0.28 21.05 27.35
N GLN A 104 -0.48 21.99 26.80
CA GLN A 104 -0.46 22.26 25.36
C GLN A 104 0.90 22.78 24.89
N LYS A 105 1.52 23.68 25.65
CA LYS A 105 2.85 24.21 25.31
C LYS A 105 3.93 23.12 25.38
N TYR A 106 3.82 22.21 26.34
CA TYR A 106 4.70 21.03 26.40
C TYR A 106 4.55 20.15 25.16
N ILE A 107 3.31 19.81 24.77
CA ILE A 107 3.05 18.95 23.60
C ILE A 107 3.61 19.62 22.34
N ASN A 108 3.33 20.91 22.13
CA ASN A 108 3.81 21.66 20.96
C ASN A 108 5.34 21.73 20.90
N GLN A 109 6.02 22.01 22.02
CA GLN A 109 7.48 22.04 22.04
C GLN A 109 8.07 20.65 21.83
N PHE A 110 7.51 19.64 22.50
CA PHE A 110 8.06 18.29 22.46
C PHE A 110 7.87 17.64 21.10
N SER A 111 6.75 17.86 20.41
CA SER A 111 6.52 17.36 19.05
C SER A 111 7.49 17.96 18.02
N GLN A 112 7.91 19.21 18.21
CA GLN A 112 8.92 19.85 17.39
C GLN A 112 10.34 19.34 17.64
N GLU A 113 10.61 18.67 18.76
CA GLU A 113 11.95 18.20 19.11
C GLU A 113 12.10 16.68 19.08
N ILE A 114 11.01 15.93 19.24
CA ILE A 114 11.03 14.47 19.38
C ILE A 114 11.68 13.78 18.17
N TYR A 115 11.56 14.34 16.97
CA TYR A 115 12.17 13.77 15.78
C TYR A 115 13.70 13.68 15.90
N LEU A 116 14.36 14.65 16.53
CA LEU A 116 15.82 14.67 16.70
C LEU A 116 16.31 13.47 17.51
N TYR A 117 15.62 13.20 18.62
CA TYR A 117 15.98 12.11 19.53
C TYR A 117 15.55 10.75 18.96
N SER A 118 14.41 10.72 18.27
CA SER A 118 13.82 9.51 17.69
C SER A 118 14.67 8.86 16.61
N MET A 119 15.47 9.64 15.87
CA MET A 119 16.37 9.13 14.85
C MET A 119 17.40 8.13 15.39
N GLY A 120 17.81 8.28 16.66
CA GLY A 120 18.67 7.31 17.34
C GLY A 120 17.88 6.25 18.11
N ILE A 121 16.86 6.68 18.85
CA ILE A 121 16.08 5.81 19.75
C ILE A 121 15.35 4.72 18.96
N LEU A 122 14.53 5.06 17.97
CA LEU A 122 13.66 4.07 17.34
C LEU A 122 14.39 2.94 16.60
N PRO A 123 15.43 3.21 15.78
CA PRO A 123 16.15 2.14 15.10
C PRO A 123 16.91 1.21 16.04
N PHE A 124 17.20 1.65 17.28
CA PHE A 124 17.95 0.89 18.28
C PHE A 124 17.18 -0.31 18.83
N TYR A 125 15.85 -0.25 18.98
CA TYR A 125 15.07 -1.30 19.67
C TYR A 125 15.34 -2.72 19.17
N GLN A 126 15.47 -2.91 17.85
CA GLN A 126 15.76 -4.21 17.25
C GLN A 126 17.14 -4.80 17.62
N PHE A 127 18.08 -3.96 18.03
CA PHE A 127 19.42 -4.33 18.45
C PHE A 127 19.56 -4.33 19.98
N ALA A 128 18.57 -3.81 20.70
CA ALA A 128 18.58 -3.78 22.16
C ALA A 128 18.55 -5.20 22.72
N SER A 129 19.37 -5.46 23.72
CA SER A 129 19.33 -6.72 24.46
C SER A 129 18.01 -6.85 25.23
N LEU A 130 17.62 -8.08 25.58
CA LEU A 130 16.38 -8.35 26.32
C LEU A 130 16.31 -7.56 27.64
N GLN A 131 17.44 -7.32 28.29
CA GLN A 131 17.51 -6.56 29.55
C GLN A 131 17.22 -5.06 29.37
N ILE A 132 17.52 -4.49 28.18
CA ILE A 132 17.36 -3.06 27.90
C ILE A 132 15.97 -2.73 27.35
N LYS A 133 15.34 -3.68 26.65
CA LYS A 133 14.01 -3.49 26.04
C LYS A 133 12.93 -2.99 27.02
N PRO A 134 12.82 -3.47 28.28
CA PRO A 134 11.85 -2.91 29.24
C PRO A 134 12.05 -1.42 29.53
N GLN A 135 13.31 -0.98 29.65
CA GLN A 135 13.63 0.43 29.89
C GLN A 135 13.30 1.29 28.65
N PHE A 136 13.56 0.76 27.45
CA PHE A 136 13.15 1.40 26.21
C PHE A 136 11.63 1.57 26.14
N LEU A 137 10.87 0.50 26.40
CA LEU A 137 9.41 0.52 26.34
C LEU A 137 8.84 1.49 27.37
N LYS A 138 9.44 1.57 28.56
CA LYS A 138 9.10 2.57 29.58
C LYS A 138 9.33 4.00 29.09
N LEU A 139 10.43 4.27 28.39
CA LEU A 139 10.68 5.60 27.80
C LEU A 139 9.61 5.98 26.76
N ILE A 140 9.12 5.02 25.97
CA ILE A 140 8.00 5.26 25.05
C ILE A 140 6.72 5.55 25.85
N ASP A 141 6.39 4.72 26.84
CA ASP A 141 5.16 4.83 27.63
C ASP A 141 5.10 6.15 28.43
N ASP A 142 6.21 6.54 29.07
CA ASP A 142 6.29 7.69 29.98
C ASP A 142 6.33 9.06 29.26
N PHE A 143 6.75 9.09 27.99
CA PHE A 143 7.01 10.36 27.26
C PHE A 143 6.38 10.42 25.87
N PHE A 144 6.57 9.42 25.01
CA PHE A 144 6.08 9.50 23.63
C PHE A 144 4.55 9.52 23.58
N LEU A 145 3.89 8.81 24.48
CA LEU A 145 2.43 8.78 24.55
C LEU A 145 1.82 10.09 25.05
N ASP A 146 2.58 10.95 25.73
CA ASP A 146 2.10 12.29 26.13
C ASP A 146 1.84 13.22 24.92
N LEU A 147 2.36 12.88 23.73
CA LEU A 147 2.14 13.66 22.50
C LEU A 147 0.71 13.54 21.94
N GLU A 148 -0.07 12.58 22.43
CA GLU A 148 -1.46 12.37 22.05
C GLU A 148 -1.65 12.29 20.51
N ILE A 149 -2.52 13.12 19.94
CA ILE A 149 -2.82 13.14 18.50
C ILE A 149 -1.61 13.61 17.68
N GLN A 150 -0.69 14.39 18.27
CA GLN A 150 0.56 14.80 17.61
C GLN A 150 1.53 13.63 17.37
N LEU A 151 1.22 12.43 17.90
CA LEU A 151 1.94 11.19 17.60
C LEU A 151 1.71 10.68 16.16
N ILE A 152 0.59 11.04 15.52
CA ILE A 152 0.17 10.46 14.22
C ILE A 152 1.27 10.50 13.14
N PRO A 153 1.98 11.63 12.89
CA PRO A 153 3.03 11.69 11.86
C PRO A 153 4.19 10.72 12.13
N PHE A 154 4.42 10.40 13.40
CA PHE A 154 5.52 9.57 13.88
C PHE A 154 5.13 8.10 14.04
N LEU A 155 3.83 7.83 14.06
CA LEU A 155 3.25 6.54 14.38
C LEU A 155 3.81 5.36 13.55
N PRO A 156 4.02 5.47 12.22
CA PRO A 156 4.58 4.37 11.44
C PRO A 156 5.98 3.95 11.90
N ALA A 157 6.82 4.93 12.26
CA ALA A 157 8.17 4.69 12.76
C ALA A 157 8.13 4.08 14.16
N LEU A 158 7.27 4.61 15.05
CA LEU A 158 7.11 4.07 16.40
C LEU A 158 6.64 2.61 16.36
N ILE A 159 5.62 2.30 15.55
CA ILE A 159 5.14 0.93 15.35
C ILE A 159 6.26 0.07 14.77
N ALA A 160 7.02 0.54 13.76
CA ALA A 160 8.14 -0.21 13.19
C ALA A 160 9.19 -0.59 14.24
N SER A 161 9.40 0.30 15.20
CA SER A 161 10.38 0.13 16.27
C SER A 161 9.93 -0.91 17.29
N ILE A 162 8.72 -0.78 17.86
CA ILE A 162 8.29 -1.61 19.00
C ILE A 162 7.63 -2.92 18.59
N LEU A 163 7.06 -3.02 17.38
CA LEU A 163 6.31 -4.20 16.94
C LEU A 163 7.09 -5.52 17.02
N PRO A 164 8.41 -5.57 16.72
CA PRO A 164 9.23 -6.77 16.96
C PRO A 164 9.16 -7.32 18.39
N GLY A 165 8.82 -6.49 19.38
CA GLY A 165 8.65 -6.91 20.77
C GLY A 165 7.55 -7.95 20.99
N LEU A 166 6.59 -8.08 20.06
CA LEU A 166 5.60 -9.16 20.09
C LEU A 166 6.17 -10.53 19.71
N GLN A 167 7.36 -10.58 19.09
CA GLN A 167 8.05 -11.81 18.71
C GLN A 167 9.16 -12.23 19.69
N ASP A 168 9.53 -11.39 20.65
CA ASP A 168 10.58 -11.73 21.62
C ASP A 168 10.24 -13.00 22.38
N ASN A 169 11.21 -13.73 22.93
CA ASN A 169 10.89 -14.93 23.71
C ASN A 169 10.35 -14.60 25.11
N ASP A 170 10.63 -13.39 25.59
CA ASP A 170 10.23 -12.91 26.91
C ASP A 170 8.75 -12.48 26.93
N GLU A 171 7.96 -13.10 27.81
CA GLU A 171 6.52 -12.84 27.92
C GLU A 171 6.21 -11.46 28.52
N GLN A 172 7.06 -10.95 29.42
CA GLN A 172 6.89 -9.62 30.00
C GLN A 172 7.08 -8.54 28.93
N ILE A 173 8.09 -8.68 28.06
CA ILE A 173 8.32 -7.76 26.94
C ILE A 173 7.13 -7.81 25.98
N LYS A 174 6.64 -9.01 25.61
CA LYS A 174 5.44 -9.12 24.75
C LYS A 174 4.24 -8.39 25.35
N LYS A 175 3.97 -8.59 26.64
CA LYS A 175 2.84 -7.97 27.35
C LYS A 175 2.98 -6.45 27.40
N GLN A 176 4.18 -5.95 27.71
CA GLN A 176 4.46 -4.50 27.71
C GLN A 176 4.28 -3.89 26.32
N THR A 177 4.82 -4.52 25.28
CA THR A 177 4.66 -4.07 23.88
C THR A 177 3.19 -4.06 23.46
N GLN A 178 2.43 -5.12 23.78
CA GLN A 178 1.00 -5.19 23.49
C GLN A 178 0.25 -4.06 24.19
N ASN A 179 0.51 -3.82 25.48
CA ASN A 179 -0.13 -2.75 26.23
C ASN A 179 0.16 -1.37 25.64
N ILE A 180 1.41 -1.11 25.23
CA ILE A 180 1.78 0.16 24.58
C ILE A 180 1.06 0.32 23.24
N LEU A 181 1.00 -0.73 22.42
CA LEU A 181 0.25 -0.70 21.15
C LEU A 181 -1.24 -0.45 21.38
N ASP A 182 -1.84 -1.03 22.42
CA ASP A 182 -3.24 -0.82 22.79
C ASP A 182 -3.49 0.62 23.29
N LYS A 183 -2.59 1.16 24.11
CA LYS A 183 -2.61 2.58 24.52
C LYS A 183 -2.50 3.49 23.30
N ILE A 184 -1.53 3.27 22.42
CA ILE A 184 -1.37 4.04 21.18
C ILE A 184 -2.67 4.02 20.36
N GLN A 185 -3.27 2.84 20.16
CA GLN A 185 -4.54 2.71 19.43
C GLN A 185 -5.67 3.51 20.09
N SER A 186 -5.76 3.51 21.42
CA SER A 186 -6.77 4.30 22.16
C SER A 186 -6.55 5.81 22.04
N ILE A 187 -5.28 6.26 22.03
CA ILE A 187 -4.89 7.66 21.95
C ILE A 187 -5.14 8.25 20.56
N VAL A 188 -4.64 7.59 19.52
CA VAL A 188 -4.74 8.11 18.14
C VAL A 188 -6.04 7.70 17.45
N GLY A 189 -6.74 6.69 17.95
CA GLY A 189 -7.92 6.10 17.32
C GLY A 189 -7.59 5.00 16.31
N TYR A 190 -8.57 4.12 16.09
CA TYR A 190 -8.44 2.91 15.27
C TYR A 190 -7.96 3.20 13.84
N LYS A 191 -8.60 4.15 13.13
CA LYS A 191 -8.27 4.47 11.74
C LYS A 191 -6.79 4.83 11.55
N TYR A 192 -6.27 5.72 12.41
CA TYR A 192 -4.88 6.19 12.33
C TYR A 192 -3.89 5.10 12.72
N PHE A 193 -4.24 4.30 13.74
CA PHE A 193 -3.46 3.14 14.12
C PHE A 193 -3.32 2.12 12.99
N PHE A 194 -4.43 1.69 12.38
CA PHE A 194 -4.40 0.73 11.27
C PHE A 194 -3.76 1.32 10.02
N SER A 195 -3.96 2.62 9.73
CA SER A 195 -3.27 3.29 8.62
C SER A 195 -1.76 3.23 8.81
N ALA A 196 -1.27 3.55 10.01
CA ALA A 196 0.15 3.49 10.30
C ALA A 196 0.67 2.05 10.28
N LEU A 197 -0.06 1.07 10.85
CA LEU A 197 0.32 -0.33 10.84
C LEU A 197 0.46 -0.88 9.41
N TRP A 198 -0.53 -0.62 8.54
CA TRP A 198 -0.46 -0.99 7.13
C TRP A 198 0.68 -0.29 6.39
N LEU A 199 0.91 0.99 6.67
CA LEU A 199 2.04 1.74 6.11
C LEU A 199 3.39 1.17 6.54
N THR A 200 3.50 0.69 7.79
CA THR A 200 4.71 0.05 8.26
C THR A 200 4.91 -1.33 7.61
N ILE A 201 3.86 -2.14 7.45
CA ILE A 201 3.90 -3.41 6.71
C ILE A 201 4.36 -3.17 5.26
N LEU A 202 3.84 -2.13 4.61
CA LEU A 202 4.25 -1.74 3.27
C LEU A 202 5.76 -1.43 3.21
N ARG A 203 6.25 -0.56 4.11
CA ARG A 203 7.61 0.01 4.03
C ARG A 203 8.73 -0.84 4.63
N VAL A 204 8.43 -1.72 5.58
CA VAL A 204 9.46 -2.40 6.39
C VAL A 204 9.28 -3.93 6.34
N PRO A 205 9.99 -4.64 5.44
CA PRO A 205 9.81 -6.07 5.21
C PRO A 205 9.92 -6.96 6.45
N ARG A 206 10.94 -6.73 7.27
CA ARG A 206 11.24 -7.55 8.46
C ARG A 206 10.10 -7.61 9.49
N ILE A 207 9.22 -6.60 9.53
CA ILE A 207 8.11 -6.55 10.49
C ILE A 207 6.80 -7.11 9.93
N ARG A 208 6.71 -7.41 8.62
CA ARG A 208 5.46 -7.81 7.94
C ARG A 208 4.79 -8.98 8.62
N ILE A 209 5.56 -10.02 8.99
CA ILE A 209 5.01 -11.22 9.66
C ILE A 209 4.32 -10.84 10.97
N VAL A 210 4.94 -9.99 11.79
CA VAL A 210 4.35 -9.55 13.06
C VAL A 210 3.16 -8.65 12.83
N GLY A 211 3.26 -7.77 11.84
CA GLY A 211 2.16 -6.90 11.42
C GLY A 211 0.91 -7.71 11.08
N TYR A 212 1.04 -8.74 10.24
CA TYR A 212 -0.08 -9.63 9.90
C TYR A 212 -0.60 -10.42 11.10
N LYS A 213 0.28 -10.87 12.01
CA LYS A 213 -0.16 -11.52 13.25
C LYS A 213 -1.00 -10.58 14.13
N LEU A 214 -0.56 -9.33 14.28
CA LEU A 214 -1.28 -8.32 15.03
C LEU A 214 -2.62 -7.97 14.35
N LEU A 215 -2.62 -7.80 13.02
CA LEU A 215 -3.83 -7.57 12.24
C LEU A 215 -4.83 -8.71 12.45
N ASN A 216 -4.43 -9.97 12.27
CA ASN A 216 -5.30 -11.13 12.49
C ASN A 216 -5.91 -11.17 13.89
N LYS A 217 -5.10 -10.89 14.92
CA LYS A 217 -5.57 -10.84 16.30
C LYS A 217 -6.62 -9.73 16.50
N LYS A 218 -6.41 -8.56 15.90
CA LYS A 218 -7.30 -7.40 16.03
C LYS A 218 -8.56 -7.54 15.18
N THR A 219 -8.47 -8.04 13.95
CA THR A 219 -9.61 -8.27 13.05
C THR A 219 -10.58 -9.29 13.63
N SER A 220 -10.06 -10.42 14.15
CA SER A 220 -10.87 -11.46 14.78
C SER A 220 -11.64 -10.94 16.00
N ASN A 221 -10.99 -10.11 16.83
CA ASN A 221 -11.62 -9.51 18.00
C ASN A 221 -12.76 -8.55 17.62
N ILE A 222 -12.60 -7.78 16.54
CA ILE A 222 -13.62 -6.83 16.06
C ILE A 222 -14.83 -7.58 15.49
N GLN A 223 -14.60 -8.61 14.68
CA GLN A 223 -15.68 -9.45 14.14
C GLN A 223 -16.50 -10.09 15.27
N ASN A 224 -15.84 -10.64 16.30
CA ASN A 224 -16.53 -11.17 17.49
C ASN A 224 -17.32 -10.10 18.27
N MET A 225 -16.86 -8.84 18.27
CA MET A 225 -17.55 -7.71 18.92
C MET A 225 -18.74 -7.19 18.12
N GLU A 226 -18.70 -7.26 16.78
CA GLU A 226 -19.82 -6.94 15.90
C GLU A 226 -20.93 -8.00 16.02
N ASP A 227 -20.58 -9.28 16.05
CA ASP A 227 -21.51 -10.40 16.21
C ASP A 227 -22.22 -10.42 17.58
N SER A 228 -21.62 -9.80 18.60
CA SER A 228 -22.19 -9.67 19.96
C SER A 228 -23.00 -8.39 20.18
N GLY A 229 -23.20 -7.57 19.14
CA GLY A 229 -24.06 -6.38 19.20
C GLY A 229 -23.52 -5.21 20.04
N LEU A 230 -22.25 -5.24 20.44
CA LEU A 230 -21.65 -4.28 21.39
C LEU A 230 -21.21 -2.94 20.77
N PHE A 231 -21.38 -2.75 19.46
CA PHE A 231 -21.06 -1.48 18.80
C PHE A 231 -22.16 -0.40 18.90
N ARG A 232 -23.24 -0.62 19.67
CA ARG A 232 -24.24 0.43 19.93
C ARG A 232 -23.90 1.38 21.08
N ASP A 233 -22.96 1.04 21.98
CA ASP A 233 -22.80 1.80 23.24
C ASP A 233 -21.41 2.41 23.49
N ASN A 234 -20.45 2.33 22.55
CA ASN A 234 -19.13 2.98 22.71
C ASN A 234 -19.05 4.42 22.18
N ASP A 235 -20.16 4.99 21.71
CA ASP A 235 -20.28 6.42 21.38
C ASP A 235 -20.05 7.33 22.61
N GLN A 236 -20.15 6.81 23.83
CA GLN A 236 -19.90 7.59 25.06
C GLN A 236 -18.41 7.84 25.36
N VAL A 237 -17.50 6.98 24.90
CA VAL A 237 -16.05 7.26 25.04
C VAL A 237 -15.66 8.41 24.12
N LEU A 238 -16.24 8.46 22.91
CA LEU A 238 -16.11 9.61 21.99
C LEU A 238 -16.72 10.88 22.60
N GLN A 239 -17.86 10.82 23.29
CA GLN A 239 -18.46 11.99 23.95
C GLN A 239 -17.63 12.55 25.10
N ASN A 240 -16.97 11.71 25.92
CA ASN A 240 -16.11 12.21 26.99
C ASN A 240 -14.83 12.87 26.48
N THR A 241 -14.33 12.45 25.31
CA THR A 241 -13.27 13.18 24.57
C THR A 241 -13.78 14.50 23.96
N ILE A 242 -15.06 14.58 23.59
CA ILE A 242 -15.70 15.78 23.02
C ILE A 242 -15.85 16.88 24.09
N SER A 243 -16.11 16.54 25.36
CA SER A 243 -16.20 17.51 26.46
C SER A 243 -14.90 18.25 26.81
N CYS A 244 -13.73 17.69 26.45
CA CYS A 244 -12.46 18.43 26.55
C CYS A 244 -12.23 19.41 25.38
N SER A 245 -12.98 19.27 24.28
CA SER A 245 -12.90 20.16 23.11
C SER A 245 -13.95 21.28 23.10
N SER A 246 -15.00 21.18 23.91
CA SER A 246 -16.08 22.18 23.99
C SER A 246 -15.74 23.44 24.81
N LEU A 247 -14.52 23.55 25.36
CA LEU A 247 -14.02 24.81 25.92
C LEU A 247 -13.35 25.71 24.86
N TYR A 248 -13.24 25.26 23.61
CA TYR A 248 -12.54 25.98 22.54
C TYR A 248 -13.47 26.64 21.49
N SER A 249 -14.80 26.67 21.71
CA SER A 249 -15.76 27.20 20.73
C SER A 249 -16.60 28.38 21.21
N ASN A 250 -16.23 29.06 22.30
CA ASN A 250 -16.94 30.26 22.74
C ASN A 250 -16.08 31.51 22.55
N GLN A 251 -15.89 31.89 21.29
CA GLN A 251 -15.78 33.26 20.80
C GLN A 251 -15.40 33.15 19.32
N ILE A 252 -16.35 33.50 18.44
CA ILE A 252 -16.20 34.07 17.09
C ILE A 252 -17.53 33.77 16.36
N ASP A 253 -18.48 34.66 16.55
CA ASP A 253 -19.49 34.93 15.52
C ASP A 253 -18.77 35.64 14.37
N PHE A 254 -18.85 35.15 13.13
CA PHE A 254 -18.98 36.06 11.98
C PHE A 254 -19.49 35.36 10.71
N LYS A 255 -20.30 36.14 10.00
CA LYS A 255 -21.19 35.83 8.88
C LYS A 255 -20.45 35.36 7.61
N GLN A 256 -21.02 34.34 6.98
CA GLN A 256 -20.75 33.98 5.59
C GLN A 256 -21.06 35.13 4.63
N LYS A 257 -20.12 35.45 3.74
CA LYS A 257 -20.45 35.95 2.40
C LYS A 257 -19.55 35.27 1.37
N ASN A 258 -20.22 34.57 0.47
CA ASN A 258 -19.71 33.99 -0.77
C ASN A 258 -19.21 35.08 -1.72
N SER A 259 -18.11 34.82 -2.42
CA SER A 259 -17.95 35.23 -3.81
C SER A 259 -16.86 34.40 -4.51
N THR A 260 -17.35 33.53 -5.39
CA THR A 260 -16.68 32.93 -6.55
C THR A 260 -16.05 33.98 -7.48
N GLN A 261 -14.84 33.71 -8.00
CA GLN A 261 -14.40 33.90 -9.41
C GLN A 261 -12.88 33.61 -9.49
N ASN A 262 -12.45 32.52 -10.12
CA ASN A 262 -12.07 32.42 -11.55
C ASN A 262 -10.82 33.23 -11.94
N ILE A 263 -9.71 32.53 -12.24
CA ILE A 263 -8.94 32.53 -13.51
C ILE A 263 -7.46 32.21 -13.26
N ASN A 264 -7.00 31.15 -13.94
CA ASN A 264 -5.59 30.84 -14.19
C ASN A 264 -4.94 31.94 -15.03
N ASN A 265 -3.66 32.25 -14.79
CA ASN A 265 -2.64 32.27 -15.86
C ASN A 265 -1.23 32.44 -15.29
N GLU A 266 -0.32 31.66 -15.85
CA GLU A 266 1.13 31.69 -15.69
C GLU A 266 1.72 33.01 -16.24
N SER A 267 2.80 33.51 -15.63
CA SER A 267 4.11 33.74 -16.28
C SER A 267 5.00 34.72 -15.50
N ASN A 268 6.15 34.21 -15.05
CA ASN A 268 7.52 34.77 -15.15
C ASN A 268 7.93 36.19 -14.67
N LEU A 269 9.08 36.15 -13.95
CA LEU A 269 10.21 37.11 -13.85
C LEU A 269 9.98 38.33 -12.94
N GLN A 270 10.60 38.36 -11.74
CA GLN A 270 11.94 38.93 -11.46
C GLN A 270 11.99 40.44 -11.70
N ASP A 271 11.94 41.22 -10.62
CA ASP A 271 13.06 42.06 -10.13
C ASP A 271 12.59 43.19 -9.20
N ASP A 272 13.55 43.67 -8.42
CA ASP A 272 13.61 44.95 -7.70
C ASP A 272 13.24 45.02 -6.21
N GLN A 273 14.32 44.73 -5.48
CA GLN A 273 14.76 45.20 -4.18
C GLN A 273 14.32 46.63 -3.76
N ASN A 274 14.09 46.72 -2.44
CA ASN A 274 14.56 47.76 -1.52
C ASN A 274 14.20 49.24 -1.77
N LYS A 275 13.34 49.79 -0.89
CA LYS A 275 13.67 50.86 0.08
C LYS A 275 12.39 51.54 0.59
N LYS A 276 12.19 51.49 1.90
CA LYS A 276 11.95 52.67 2.76
C LYS A 276 11.80 52.21 4.22
N ASN A 277 12.93 52.27 4.94
CA ASN A 277 12.95 52.78 6.32
C ASN A 277 12.52 54.27 6.24
N ASP A 278 11.97 54.96 7.24
CA ASP A 278 12.04 54.91 8.69
C ASP A 278 10.75 55.57 9.23
N GLU A 279 10.55 55.46 10.55
CA GLU A 279 10.04 56.52 11.45
C GLU A 279 8.82 56.20 12.35
N TYR A 280 9.14 56.38 13.64
CA TYR A 280 8.33 56.64 14.84
C TYR A 280 7.91 55.49 15.78
N LEU A 281 8.68 55.46 16.87
CA LEU A 281 8.45 54.85 18.17
C LEU A 281 7.10 55.25 18.82
N SER A 282 6.67 54.32 19.68
CA SER A 282 5.90 54.49 20.93
C SER A 282 4.37 54.60 20.84
N SER A 283 3.70 53.48 21.12
CA SER A 283 2.55 53.45 22.05
C SER A 283 2.23 52.01 22.48
N SER A 284 2.22 51.81 23.80
CA SER A 284 1.39 50.87 24.58
C SER A 284 1.21 49.41 24.13
N SER A 285 1.90 48.53 24.86
CA SER A 285 1.34 47.37 25.59
C SER A 285 -0.04 46.85 25.17
N GLN A 286 -0.09 45.88 24.26
CA GLN A 286 -1.06 44.78 24.29
C GLN A 286 -0.34 43.50 23.82
N ASP A 287 -0.41 42.45 24.64
CA ASP A 287 0.11 41.12 24.35
C ASP A 287 -0.58 40.55 23.09
N VAL A 288 0.05 40.70 21.93
CA VAL A 288 -0.34 39.97 20.72
C VAL A 288 0.42 38.65 20.75
N GLN A 289 -0.29 37.58 21.12
CA GLN A 289 0.15 36.21 20.86
C GLN A 289 0.29 36.06 19.34
N ILE A 290 1.52 36.14 18.84
CA ILE A 290 1.85 35.68 17.49
C ILE A 290 1.80 34.16 17.55
N GLU A 291 0.60 33.60 17.43
CA GLU A 291 0.42 32.18 17.17
C GLU A 291 0.88 31.90 15.75
N ASP A 292 1.92 31.07 15.62
CA ASP A 292 2.51 30.69 14.34
C ASP A 292 1.42 30.20 13.38
N PRO A 293 1.31 30.75 12.15
CA PRO A 293 0.29 30.36 11.18
C PRO A 293 0.36 28.88 10.81
N ILE A 294 1.53 28.26 10.94
CA ILE A 294 1.75 26.82 10.73
C ILE A 294 1.07 25.99 11.81
N VAL A 295 1.10 26.45 13.08
CA VAL A 295 0.46 25.75 14.20
C VAL A 295 -1.05 25.78 14.06
N LYS A 296 -1.63 26.92 13.64
CA LYS A 296 -3.07 27.03 13.32
C LYS A 296 -3.49 26.11 12.18
N ILE A 297 -2.69 26.04 11.10
CA ILE A 297 -2.97 25.14 9.99
C ILE A 297 -2.87 23.67 10.44
N GLN A 298 -1.88 23.33 11.27
CA GLN A 298 -1.77 21.98 11.84
C GLN A 298 -2.97 21.64 12.73
N GLU A 299 -3.39 22.55 13.60
CA GLU A 299 -4.55 22.38 14.49
C GLU A 299 -5.86 22.29 13.70
N GLU A 300 -6.02 23.07 12.64
CA GLU A 300 -7.17 23.03 11.75
C GLU A 300 -7.22 21.71 10.97
N LEU A 301 -6.09 21.25 10.43
CA LEU A 301 -5.95 19.96 9.77
C LEU A 301 -6.23 18.80 10.73
N LEU A 302 -5.68 18.83 11.96
CA LEU A 302 -5.94 17.85 13.01
C LEU A 302 -7.43 17.85 13.40
N SER A 303 -8.07 19.01 13.51
CA SER A 303 -9.51 19.12 13.81
C SER A 303 -10.39 18.56 12.68
N ASN A 304 -9.99 18.73 11.42
CA ASN A 304 -10.70 18.22 10.25
C ASN A 304 -10.50 16.70 10.07
N VAL A 305 -9.33 16.19 10.44
CA VAL A 305 -8.96 14.76 10.58
C VAL A 305 -9.82 14.08 11.66
N VAL A 306 -10.16 14.80 12.75
CA VAL A 306 -11.09 14.32 13.80
C VAL A 306 -12.56 14.46 13.39
N LYS A 307 -12.95 15.47 12.61
CA LYS A 307 -14.34 15.58 12.09
C LYS A 307 -14.66 14.53 11.03
N THR A 308 -13.70 14.17 10.19
CA THR A 308 -13.85 13.12 9.16
C THR A 308 -13.88 11.70 9.73
N SER A 309 -13.54 11.48 11.01
CA SER A 309 -13.73 10.18 11.66
C SER A 309 -15.17 9.85 12.05
N LYS A 310 -16.08 10.85 12.02
CA LYS A 310 -17.50 10.71 12.37
C LYS A 310 -18.37 10.02 11.30
N GLN A 311 -17.83 9.68 10.13
CA GLN A 311 -18.59 9.11 9.00
C GLN A 311 -18.07 7.76 8.50
N ILE A 312 -17.33 7.02 9.34
CA ILE A 312 -16.56 5.86 8.89
C ILE A 312 -17.34 4.57 9.18
N THR A 313 -17.61 3.77 8.15
CA THR A 313 -18.14 2.41 8.30
C THR A 313 -17.13 1.52 9.05
N GLY A 314 -17.56 0.47 9.76
CA GLY A 314 -16.65 -0.42 10.50
C GLY A 314 -15.47 -0.94 9.66
N ASN A 315 -15.72 -1.19 8.37
CA ASN A 315 -14.70 -1.62 7.40
C ASN A 315 -13.66 -0.54 7.07
N ASP A 316 -14.06 0.72 6.90
CA ASP A 316 -13.13 1.83 6.58
C ASP A 316 -12.19 2.16 7.75
N VAL A 317 -12.57 1.80 8.99
CA VAL A 317 -11.71 1.94 10.17
C VAL A 317 -10.56 0.94 10.13
N LEU A 318 -10.85 -0.32 9.79
CA LEU A 318 -9.89 -1.42 9.79
C LEU A 318 -9.07 -1.47 8.50
N PHE A 319 -9.68 -1.03 7.40
CA PHE A 319 -9.11 -1.05 6.06
C PHE A 319 -9.00 0.36 5.44
N PRO A 320 -8.23 1.27 6.06
CA PRO A 320 -8.10 2.64 5.57
C PRO A 320 -7.39 2.68 4.22
N ASN A 321 -7.95 3.45 3.28
CA ASN A 321 -7.40 3.64 1.93
C ASN A 321 -7.11 2.30 1.22
N ALA A 322 -8.07 1.37 1.23
CA ALA A 322 -7.88 0.01 0.74
C ALA A 322 -7.24 -0.06 -0.67
N SER A 323 -7.79 0.69 -1.63
CA SER A 323 -7.32 0.75 -3.03
C SER A 323 -5.99 1.49 -3.25
N SER A 324 -5.30 1.97 -2.21
CA SER A 324 -3.96 2.55 -2.35
C SER A 324 -2.97 2.02 -1.32
N LEU A 325 -3.30 2.04 -0.03
CA LEU A 325 -2.38 1.63 1.02
C LEU A 325 -2.32 0.11 1.15
N ILE A 326 -3.49 -0.52 1.33
CA ILE A 326 -3.58 -1.93 1.68
C ILE A 326 -3.24 -2.79 0.48
N ILE A 327 -3.79 -2.48 -0.69
CA ILE A 327 -3.45 -3.17 -1.93
C ILE A 327 -1.95 -3.16 -2.18
N ASN A 328 -1.28 -2.01 -2.03
CA ASN A 328 0.17 -1.92 -2.22
C ASN A 328 0.95 -2.68 -1.14
N ALA A 329 0.48 -2.70 0.11
CA ALA A 329 1.09 -3.48 1.18
C ALA A 329 1.02 -4.99 0.89
N LEU A 330 -0.13 -5.47 0.41
CA LEU A 330 -0.32 -6.86 -0.01
C LEU A 330 0.55 -7.21 -1.22
N LEU A 331 0.57 -6.38 -2.25
CA LEU A 331 1.41 -6.59 -3.45
C LEU A 331 2.90 -6.67 -3.08
N ASN A 332 3.41 -5.74 -2.27
CA ASN A 332 4.79 -5.77 -1.79
C ASN A 332 5.11 -7.01 -0.93
N THR A 333 4.12 -7.55 -0.23
CA THR A 333 4.26 -8.78 0.56
C THR A 333 4.31 -10.02 -0.33
N LEU A 334 3.52 -10.05 -1.41
CA LEU A 334 3.55 -11.13 -2.40
C LEU A 334 4.85 -11.12 -3.21
N GLU A 335 5.42 -9.94 -3.45
CA GLU A 335 6.69 -9.79 -4.18
C GLU A 335 7.93 -10.07 -3.30
N ASP A 336 7.79 -10.08 -1.97
CA ASP A 336 8.89 -10.24 -0.98
C ASP A 336 9.79 -11.46 -1.25
N GLU A 337 11.11 -11.32 -1.13
CA GLU A 337 12.07 -12.41 -1.33
C GLU A 337 11.82 -13.61 -0.40
N ASN A 338 11.38 -13.37 0.83
CA ASN A 338 11.14 -14.39 1.83
C ASN A 338 9.77 -15.06 1.67
N ASN A 339 9.80 -16.36 1.41
CA ASN A 339 8.58 -17.16 1.24
C ASN A 339 7.71 -17.26 2.48
N LEU A 340 8.25 -17.11 3.69
CA LEU A 340 7.45 -17.04 4.92
C LEU A 340 6.57 -15.79 4.94
N ILE A 341 7.09 -14.66 4.44
CA ILE A 341 6.34 -13.41 4.31
C ILE A 341 5.21 -13.57 3.29
N ARG A 342 5.52 -14.13 2.12
CA ARG A 342 4.50 -14.44 1.08
C ARG A 342 3.38 -15.33 1.63
N ARG A 343 3.74 -16.41 2.33
CA ARG A 343 2.77 -17.34 2.94
C ARG A 343 1.87 -16.62 3.95
N GLN A 344 2.47 -15.83 4.84
CA GLN A 344 1.73 -15.07 5.85
C GLN A 344 0.77 -14.04 5.21
N GLY A 345 1.21 -13.35 4.16
CA GLY A 345 0.38 -12.43 3.39
C GLY A 345 -0.79 -13.14 2.71
N LEU A 346 -0.54 -14.29 2.08
CA LEU A 346 -1.59 -15.10 1.45
C LEU A 346 -2.58 -15.66 2.48
N ASP A 347 -2.10 -16.14 3.63
CA ASP A 347 -2.97 -16.58 4.73
C ASP A 347 -3.88 -15.44 5.21
N TYR A 348 -3.34 -14.22 5.31
CA TYR A 348 -4.13 -13.04 5.64
C TYR A 348 -5.17 -12.71 4.55
N ILE A 349 -4.79 -12.77 3.28
CA ILE A 349 -5.68 -12.52 2.14
C ILE A 349 -6.83 -13.53 2.08
N ILE A 350 -6.54 -14.82 2.29
CA ILE A 350 -7.54 -15.89 2.32
C ILE A 350 -8.60 -15.62 3.38
N ASN A 351 -8.17 -15.23 4.59
CA ASN A 351 -9.07 -15.06 5.72
C ASN A 351 -9.82 -13.73 5.70
N THR A 352 -9.20 -12.67 5.16
CA THR A 352 -9.72 -11.29 5.30
C THR A 352 -10.37 -10.77 4.02
N PHE A 353 -9.90 -11.21 2.85
CA PHE A 353 -10.32 -10.69 1.54
C PHE A 353 -10.73 -11.83 0.59
N PRO A 354 -11.79 -12.59 0.91
CA PRO A 354 -12.25 -13.68 0.05
C PRO A 354 -12.67 -13.13 -1.32
N ILE A 355 -12.08 -13.65 -2.41
CA ILE A 355 -12.19 -13.05 -3.75
C ILE A 355 -13.65 -12.85 -4.21
N GLN A 356 -14.55 -13.76 -3.84
CA GLN A 356 -15.97 -13.74 -4.26
C GLN A 356 -16.79 -12.69 -3.51
N ASN A 357 -16.61 -12.59 -2.19
CA ASN A 357 -17.50 -11.81 -1.31
C ASN A 357 -16.90 -10.49 -0.85
N ASP A 358 -15.64 -10.24 -1.17
CA ASP A 358 -14.94 -9.04 -0.74
C ASP A 358 -15.56 -7.78 -1.35
N THR A 359 -16.07 -6.91 -0.48
CA THR A 359 -16.61 -5.58 -0.82
C THR A 359 -15.57 -4.46 -0.66
N ILE A 360 -14.38 -4.77 -0.13
CA ILE A 360 -13.35 -3.79 0.21
C ILE A 360 -12.53 -3.43 -1.03
N PHE A 361 -12.14 -4.42 -1.84
CA PHE A 361 -11.36 -4.17 -3.05
C PHE A 361 -12.23 -3.99 -4.30
N SER A 362 -11.85 -3.01 -5.12
CA SER A 362 -12.46 -2.81 -6.44
C SER A 362 -12.12 -3.96 -7.40
N LYS A 363 -12.84 -4.06 -8.53
CA LYS A 363 -12.52 -5.03 -9.59
C LYS A 363 -11.06 -4.92 -10.04
N ASN A 364 -10.53 -3.70 -10.14
CA ASN A 364 -9.14 -3.46 -10.57
C ASN A 364 -8.13 -3.91 -9.51
N ASP A 365 -8.39 -3.64 -8.23
CA ASP A 365 -7.53 -4.07 -7.12
C ASP A 365 -7.45 -5.61 -7.05
N LYS A 366 -8.60 -6.28 -7.20
CA LYS A 366 -8.66 -7.75 -7.28
C LYS A 366 -7.83 -8.28 -8.46
N LYS A 367 -7.87 -7.62 -9.62
CA LYS A 367 -7.04 -8.00 -10.77
C LYS A 367 -5.54 -7.83 -10.50
N LEU A 368 -5.12 -6.77 -9.81
CA LEU A 368 -3.71 -6.59 -9.42
C LEU A 368 -3.24 -7.71 -8.48
N LEU A 369 -4.05 -8.08 -7.49
CA LEU A 369 -3.75 -9.21 -6.61
C LEU A 369 -3.67 -10.54 -7.37
N ILE A 370 -4.64 -10.81 -8.26
CA ILE A 370 -4.62 -12.02 -9.11
C ILE A 370 -3.36 -12.03 -9.98
N GLN A 371 -2.99 -10.89 -10.57
CA GLN A 371 -1.78 -10.79 -11.39
C GLN A 371 -0.52 -11.13 -10.58
N SER A 372 -0.37 -10.55 -9.39
CA SER A 372 0.77 -10.84 -8.50
C SER A 372 0.79 -12.32 -8.09
N CYS A 373 -0.35 -12.90 -7.72
CA CYS A 373 -0.48 -14.32 -7.42
C CYS A 373 -0.11 -15.22 -8.61
N LEU A 374 -0.60 -14.91 -9.82
CA LEU A 374 -0.28 -15.67 -11.02
C LEU A 374 1.22 -15.65 -11.35
N GLN A 375 1.91 -14.53 -11.12
CA GLN A 375 3.36 -14.44 -11.28
C GLN A 375 4.12 -15.37 -10.32
N LEU A 376 3.60 -15.60 -9.11
CA LEU A 376 4.20 -16.54 -8.15
C LEU A 376 4.10 -18.00 -8.59
N LEU A 377 3.19 -18.35 -9.51
CA LEU A 377 3.10 -19.71 -10.06
C LEU A 377 4.37 -20.12 -10.82
N VAL A 378 5.15 -19.16 -11.33
CA VAL A 378 6.42 -19.42 -12.04
C VAL A 378 7.42 -20.16 -11.14
N LYS A 379 7.48 -19.80 -9.84
CA LYS A 379 8.39 -20.42 -8.86
C LYS A 379 7.95 -21.82 -8.43
N ASN A 380 6.68 -22.15 -8.64
CA ASN A 380 6.09 -23.47 -8.38
C ASN A 380 6.29 -24.00 -6.95
N GLU A 381 6.28 -23.12 -5.95
CA GLU A 381 6.36 -23.52 -4.55
C GLU A 381 5.02 -24.05 -4.03
N TYR A 382 4.96 -25.34 -3.70
CA TYR A 382 3.72 -26.04 -3.30
C TYR A 382 2.89 -25.27 -2.25
N ALA A 383 3.53 -24.80 -1.18
CA ALA A 383 2.85 -24.10 -0.08
C ALA A 383 2.22 -22.76 -0.51
N ILE A 384 2.80 -22.08 -1.50
CA ILE A 384 2.30 -20.82 -2.07
C ILE A 384 1.19 -21.11 -3.08
N VAL A 385 1.43 -22.04 -4.01
CA VAL A 385 0.45 -22.46 -5.03
C VAL A 385 -0.85 -22.93 -4.38
N ARG A 386 -0.76 -23.76 -3.32
CA ARG A 386 -1.93 -24.24 -2.57
C ARG A 386 -2.74 -23.09 -1.98
N ARG A 387 -2.09 -22.07 -1.41
CA ARG A 387 -2.76 -20.89 -0.84
C ARG A 387 -3.42 -20.03 -1.91
N ILE A 388 -2.73 -19.79 -3.03
CA ILE A 388 -3.29 -19.07 -4.18
C ILE A 388 -4.55 -19.78 -4.68
N ASN A 389 -4.47 -21.10 -4.88
CA ASN A 389 -5.63 -21.87 -5.33
C ASN A 389 -6.76 -21.86 -4.30
N THR A 390 -6.42 -21.94 -2.99
CA THR A 390 -7.41 -21.84 -1.91
C THR A 390 -8.12 -20.48 -1.92
N TRP A 391 -7.39 -19.40 -2.16
CA TRP A 391 -7.96 -18.06 -2.26
C TRP A 391 -8.86 -17.87 -3.49
N LEU A 392 -8.43 -18.40 -4.65
CA LEU A 392 -9.15 -18.24 -5.91
C LEU A 392 -10.40 -19.13 -5.98
N PHE A 393 -10.30 -20.37 -5.49
CA PHE A 393 -11.28 -21.42 -5.78
C PHE A 393 -11.92 -22.04 -4.53
N GLY A 394 -11.42 -21.71 -3.33
CA GLY A 394 -11.85 -22.33 -2.08
C GLY A 394 -11.03 -23.58 -1.72
N PRO A 395 -11.38 -24.27 -0.62
CA PRO A 395 -10.67 -25.46 -0.18
C PRO A 395 -10.80 -26.59 -1.22
N PRO A 396 -9.76 -27.43 -1.38
CA PRO A 396 -9.81 -28.55 -2.30
C PRO A 396 -10.79 -29.62 -1.78
N ASP A 397 -11.36 -30.39 -2.71
CA ASP A 397 -12.25 -31.52 -2.40
C ASP A 397 -11.47 -32.73 -1.84
N THR A 398 -12.19 -33.83 -1.58
CA THR A 398 -11.60 -35.09 -1.11
C THR A 398 -10.59 -35.73 -2.08
N GLN A 399 -10.59 -35.30 -3.35
CA GLN A 399 -9.66 -35.73 -4.38
C GLN A 399 -8.50 -34.74 -4.58
N ASN A 400 -8.35 -33.74 -3.69
CA ASN A 400 -7.43 -32.62 -3.80
C ASN A 400 -7.65 -31.72 -5.05
N MET A 401 -8.84 -31.76 -5.63
CA MET A 401 -9.22 -30.94 -6.77
C MET A 401 -9.90 -29.65 -6.29
N PHE A 402 -9.51 -28.53 -6.89
CA PHE A 402 -10.12 -27.23 -6.63
C PHE A 402 -11.39 -27.08 -7.48
N ASN A 403 -12.51 -27.57 -6.96
CA ASN A 403 -13.80 -27.47 -7.65
C ASN A 403 -14.51 -26.18 -7.24
N ILE A 404 -15.13 -25.51 -8.21
CA ILE A 404 -15.89 -24.30 -7.95
C ILE A 404 -17.37 -24.55 -8.20
N LYS A 405 -18.25 -23.99 -7.36
CA LYS A 405 -19.70 -23.92 -7.62
C LYS A 405 -19.94 -23.12 -8.90
N GLU A 406 -20.78 -23.63 -9.81
CA GLU A 406 -20.89 -23.13 -11.19
C GLU A 406 -21.11 -21.60 -11.32
N ASN A 407 -21.85 -20.97 -10.41
CA ASN A 407 -22.16 -19.53 -10.48
C ASN A 407 -21.04 -18.63 -9.91
N GLU A 408 -20.32 -19.07 -8.87
CA GLU A 408 -19.23 -18.31 -8.23
C GLU A 408 -17.94 -18.37 -9.07
N ALA A 409 -17.75 -19.48 -9.79
CA ALA A 409 -16.64 -19.72 -10.70
C ALA A 409 -16.54 -18.68 -11.82
N VAL A 410 -17.68 -18.23 -12.32
CA VAL A 410 -17.75 -17.41 -13.53
C VAL A 410 -17.06 -16.07 -13.33
N ASN A 411 -17.28 -15.42 -12.18
CA ASN A 411 -16.70 -14.11 -11.89
C ASN A 411 -15.18 -14.19 -11.70
N VAL A 412 -14.70 -15.19 -10.94
CA VAL A 412 -13.26 -15.37 -10.69
C VAL A 412 -12.54 -15.77 -11.97
N LEU A 413 -13.07 -16.73 -12.73
CA LEU A 413 -12.50 -17.12 -14.02
C LEU A 413 -12.49 -15.97 -15.01
N GLN A 414 -13.53 -15.12 -15.03
CA GLN A 414 -13.52 -13.90 -15.84
C GLN A 414 -12.37 -12.97 -15.48
N LEU A 415 -12.13 -12.73 -14.18
CA LEU A 415 -10.99 -11.91 -13.74
C LEU A 415 -9.65 -12.55 -14.13
N ILE A 416 -9.50 -13.86 -13.96
CA ILE A 416 -8.29 -14.59 -14.37
C ILE A 416 -8.05 -14.47 -15.88
N MET A 417 -9.10 -14.66 -16.70
CA MET A 417 -9.01 -14.55 -18.16
C MET A 417 -8.62 -13.13 -18.60
N GLU A 418 -9.23 -12.09 -18.01
CA GLU A 418 -8.84 -10.70 -18.24
C GLU A 418 -7.38 -10.45 -17.84
N THR A 419 -6.93 -11.01 -16.72
CA THR A 419 -5.53 -10.88 -16.28
C THR A 419 -4.56 -11.61 -17.20
N PHE A 420 -4.88 -12.83 -17.68
CA PHE A 420 -4.07 -13.53 -18.68
C PHE A 420 -3.92 -12.73 -19.97
N GLU A 421 -5.02 -12.15 -20.46
CA GLU A 421 -4.97 -11.26 -21.62
C GLU A 421 -4.01 -10.08 -21.38
N GLU A 422 -4.07 -9.44 -20.22
CA GLU A 422 -3.17 -8.32 -19.89
C GLU A 422 -1.70 -8.72 -19.80
N ILE A 423 -1.39 -9.84 -19.15
CA ILE A 423 -0.01 -10.35 -19.04
C ILE A 423 0.55 -10.67 -20.44
N LEU A 424 -0.25 -11.29 -21.31
CA LEU A 424 0.14 -11.61 -22.70
C LEU A 424 0.30 -10.36 -23.58
N GLN A 425 -0.38 -9.26 -23.28
CA GLN A 425 -0.30 -8.03 -24.08
C GLN A 425 0.84 -7.10 -23.65
N LYS A 426 1.03 -6.93 -22.34
CA LYS A 426 1.85 -5.83 -21.78
C LYS A 426 3.34 -6.16 -21.64
N ASN A 427 3.82 -7.36 -22.02
CA ASN A 427 5.23 -7.78 -21.84
C ASN A 427 5.77 -7.41 -20.44
N ILE A 428 4.93 -7.47 -19.40
CA ILE A 428 5.32 -7.19 -18.02
C ILE A 428 6.34 -8.27 -17.64
N ASN A 429 7.40 -7.92 -16.89
CA ASN A 429 8.45 -8.80 -16.33
C ASN A 429 7.89 -10.15 -15.80
N SER A 430 7.60 -11.08 -16.70
CA SER A 430 6.86 -12.31 -16.43
C SER A 430 7.13 -13.31 -17.55
N GLU A 431 7.08 -14.59 -17.21
CA GLU A 431 7.12 -15.71 -18.15
C GLU A 431 5.67 -16.15 -18.43
N PRO A 432 4.87 -15.41 -19.25
CA PRO A 432 3.42 -15.62 -19.37
C PRO A 432 3.05 -17.03 -19.78
N LEU A 433 3.83 -17.63 -20.68
CA LEU A 433 3.60 -18.99 -21.16
C LEU A 433 3.78 -20.02 -20.04
N LYS A 434 4.75 -19.81 -19.15
CA LYS A 434 4.99 -20.69 -18.01
C LYS A 434 3.97 -20.49 -16.90
N ILE A 435 3.47 -19.26 -16.70
CA ILE A 435 2.30 -19.00 -15.84
C ILE A 435 1.11 -19.83 -16.32
N LEU A 436 0.77 -19.73 -17.62
CA LEU A 436 -0.33 -20.49 -18.21
C LEU A 436 -0.09 -22.00 -18.11
N GLN A 437 1.13 -22.47 -18.38
CA GLN A 437 1.49 -23.88 -18.27
C GLN A 437 1.28 -24.41 -16.85
N ASN A 438 1.81 -23.71 -15.84
CA ASN A 438 1.67 -24.11 -14.45
C ASN A 438 0.21 -24.04 -13.99
N PHE A 439 -0.54 -23.03 -14.44
CA PHE A 439 -1.97 -22.94 -14.14
C PHE A 439 -2.76 -24.11 -14.74
N TYR A 440 -2.55 -24.45 -16.01
CA TYR A 440 -3.26 -25.55 -16.67
C TYR A 440 -2.85 -26.93 -16.19
N ARG A 441 -1.62 -27.10 -15.71
CA ARG A 441 -1.19 -28.34 -15.06
C ARG A 441 -2.03 -28.64 -13.81
N GLU A 442 -2.32 -27.63 -12.99
CA GLU A 442 -3.15 -27.80 -11.79
C GLU A 442 -4.65 -27.81 -12.13
N HIS A 443 -5.07 -27.08 -13.18
CA HIS A 443 -6.48 -26.81 -13.49
C HIS A 443 -6.88 -27.18 -14.92
N ALA A 444 -6.60 -28.42 -15.35
CA ALA A 444 -6.86 -28.87 -16.72
C ALA A 444 -8.33 -28.71 -17.16
N HIS A 445 -9.27 -28.88 -16.23
CA HIS A 445 -10.71 -28.75 -16.49
C HIS A 445 -11.16 -27.32 -16.86
N PHE A 446 -10.34 -26.29 -16.58
CA PHE A 446 -10.60 -24.91 -17.01
C PHE A 446 -10.04 -24.57 -18.39
N ILE A 447 -9.24 -25.45 -19.02
CA ILE A 447 -8.64 -25.19 -20.33
C ILE A 447 -9.71 -24.83 -21.38
N PRO A 448 -10.80 -25.60 -21.60
CA PRO A 448 -11.76 -25.29 -22.66
C PRO A 448 -12.41 -23.91 -22.52
N LYS A 449 -12.73 -23.50 -21.29
CA LYS A 449 -13.36 -22.21 -20.99
C LYS A 449 -12.37 -21.06 -21.16
N THR A 450 -11.20 -21.17 -20.56
CA THR A 450 -10.20 -20.09 -20.56
C THR A 450 -9.54 -19.90 -21.92
N ILE A 451 -9.22 -20.99 -22.63
CA ILE A 451 -8.50 -20.93 -23.90
C ILE A 451 -9.33 -20.29 -25.00
N THR A 452 -10.64 -20.47 -24.96
CA THR A 452 -11.57 -19.82 -25.90
C THR A 452 -11.47 -18.28 -25.83
N PHE A 453 -11.17 -17.74 -24.65
CA PHE A 453 -10.98 -16.30 -24.43
C PHE A 453 -9.56 -15.84 -24.79
N ILE A 454 -8.53 -16.57 -24.34
CA ILE A 454 -7.13 -16.10 -24.46
C ILE A 454 -6.42 -16.56 -25.74
N ALA A 455 -7.01 -17.42 -26.58
CA ALA A 455 -6.36 -18.01 -27.77
C ALA A 455 -5.74 -16.96 -28.71
N PHE A 456 -6.47 -15.88 -29.00
CA PHE A 456 -5.95 -14.82 -29.88
C PHE A 456 -4.80 -14.03 -29.24
N PRO A 457 -4.92 -13.48 -28.00
CA PRO A 457 -3.79 -12.90 -27.29
C PRO A 457 -2.57 -13.83 -27.18
N LEU A 458 -2.80 -15.12 -26.93
CA LEU A 458 -1.77 -16.14 -26.78
C LEU A 458 -0.96 -16.32 -28.07
N ILE A 459 -1.64 -16.55 -29.18
CA ILE A 459 -0.99 -16.74 -30.49
C ILE A 459 -0.30 -15.46 -30.93
N LYS A 460 -0.93 -14.31 -30.70
CA LYS A 460 -0.31 -13.01 -30.98
C LYS A 460 1.00 -12.83 -30.22
N TYR A 461 1.05 -13.22 -28.94
CA TYR A 461 2.27 -13.17 -28.12
C TYR A 461 3.34 -14.12 -28.66
N MET A 462 3.00 -15.38 -28.91
CA MET A 462 3.93 -16.38 -29.47
C MET A 462 4.51 -15.91 -30.81
N PHE A 463 3.68 -15.38 -31.70
CA PHE A 463 4.11 -14.89 -33.01
C PHE A 463 4.98 -13.64 -32.91
N LYS A 464 4.63 -12.68 -32.05
CA LYS A 464 5.42 -11.45 -31.85
C LYS A 464 6.84 -11.77 -31.39
N ASN A 465 7.00 -12.79 -30.56
CA ASN A 465 8.27 -13.19 -29.97
C ASN A 465 8.87 -14.44 -30.63
N LYS A 466 8.46 -14.76 -31.85
CA LYS A 466 8.86 -15.99 -32.56
C LYS A 466 10.37 -16.15 -32.79
N ASN A 467 11.18 -15.11 -32.62
CA ASN A 467 12.63 -15.19 -32.81
C ASN A 467 13.39 -15.51 -31.51
N ASP A 468 12.71 -15.50 -30.36
CA ASP A 468 13.30 -15.81 -29.06
C ASP A 468 13.21 -17.32 -28.80
N GLU A 469 14.37 -17.98 -28.75
CA GLU A 469 14.47 -19.44 -28.56
C GLU A 469 13.85 -19.93 -27.24
N ASN A 470 13.94 -19.13 -26.17
CA ASN A 470 13.36 -19.50 -24.87
C ASN A 470 11.83 -19.45 -24.93
N ILE A 471 11.28 -18.45 -25.62
CA ILE A 471 9.84 -18.30 -25.80
C ILE A 471 9.32 -19.37 -26.76
N GLN A 472 10.06 -19.75 -27.80
CA GLN A 472 9.71 -20.89 -28.67
C GLN A 472 9.59 -22.19 -27.86
N LYS A 473 10.62 -22.55 -27.10
CA LYS A 473 10.60 -23.75 -26.24
C LYS A 473 9.45 -23.72 -25.23
N SER A 474 9.17 -22.56 -24.65
CA SER A 474 8.04 -22.37 -23.73
C SER A 474 6.69 -22.49 -24.45
N SER A 475 6.61 -22.06 -25.71
CA SER A 475 5.41 -22.17 -26.54
C SER A 475 5.13 -23.62 -26.90
N GLU A 476 6.15 -24.38 -27.32
CA GLU A 476 6.06 -25.80 -27.61
C GLU A 476 5.55 -26.58 -26.40
N ARG A 477 6.17 -26.38 -25.22
CA ARG A 477 5.75 -27.02 -23.97
C ARG A 477 4.32 -26.69 -23.58
N LEU A 478 3.90 -25.43 -23.76
CA LEU A 478 2.51 -25.05 -23.49
C LEU A 478 1.56 -25.74 -24.47
N LEU A 479 1.84 -25.72 -25.77
CA LEU A 479 1.03 -26.37 -26.80
C LEU A 479 0.90 -27.88 -26.59
N GLU A 480 1.98 -28.55 -26.16
CA GLU A 480 1.96 -29.97 -25.78
C GLU A 480 0.98 -30.20 -24.61
N SER A 481 1.03 -29.36 -23.57
CA SER A 481 0.15 -29.47 -22.39
C SER A 481 -1.34 -29.27 -22.69
N ILE A 482 -1.67 -28.60 -23.80
CA ILE A 482 -3.05 -28.33 -24.24
C ILE A 482 -3.40 -29.02 -25.56
N SER A 483 -2.62 -30.03 -25.97
CA SER A 483 -2.75 -30.70 -27.28
C SER A 483 -4.17 -31.19 -27.59
N ASN A 484 -4.88 -31.69 -26.59
CA ASN A 484 -6.28 -32.14 -26.69
C ASN A 484 -7.30 -31.01 -26.96
N HIS A 485 -6.88 -29.74 -26.88
CA HIS A 485 -7.72 -28.56 -27.04
C HIS A 485 -7.28 -27.67 -28.21
N LEU A 486 -6.38 -28.15 -29.09
CA LEU A 486 -5.92 -27.41 -30.26
C LEU A 486 -7.06 -27.06 -31.23
N ASP A 487 -8.05 -27.93 -31.37
CA ASP A 487 -9.24 -27.67 -32.18
C ASP A 487 -10.00 -26.44 -31.69
N THR A 488 -10.11 -26.25 -30.37
CA THR A 488 -10.75 -25.07 -29.77
C THR A 488 -10.01 -23.79 -30.15
N ILE A 489 -8.67 -23.80 -30.08
CA ILE A 489 -7.83 -22.67 -30.49
C ILE A 489 -8.04 -22.33 -31.97
N LEU A 490 -8.01 -23.35 -32.84
CA LEU A 490 -8.13 -23.15 -34.29
C LEU A 490 -9.53 -22.71 -34.69
N ASN A 491 -10.57 -23.20 -34.03
CA ASN A 491 -11.94 -22.73 -34.23
C ASN A 491 -12.07 -21.24 -33.88
N VAL A 492 -11.51 -20.81 -32.75
CA VAL A 492 -11.52 -19.41 -32.33
C VAL A 492 -10.77 -18.53 -33.34
N LEU A 493 -9.58 -18.94 -33.79
CA LEU A 493 -8.84 -18.23 -34.83
C LEU A 493 -9.63 -18.14 -36.14
N GLY A 494 -10.28 -19.23 -36.55
CA GLY A 494 -11.14 -19.25 -37.72
C GLY A 494 -12.25 -18.20 -37.63
N ILE A 495 -12.89 -18.07 -36.46
CA ILE A 495 -13.89 -17.03 -36.19
C ILE A 495 -13.27 -15.63 -36.31
N TYR A 496 -12.09 -15.39 -35.72
CA TYR A 496 -11.40 -14.09 -35.83
C TYR A 496 -11.07 -13.73 -37.28
N ILE A 497 -10.58 -14.67 -38.08
CA ILE A 497 -10.26 -14.46 -39.50
C ILE A 497 -11.53 -14.13 -40.29
N LEU A 498 -12.63 -14.84 -40.05
CA LEU A 498 -13.93 -14.57 -40.70
C LEU A 498 -14.44 -13.17 -40.36
N ILE A 499 -14.37 -12.77 -39.10
CA ILE A 499 -14.77 -11.42 -38.64
C ILE A 499 -13.87 -10.36 -39.29
N TYR A 500 -12.56 -10.56 -39.30
CA TYR A 500 -11.62 -9.62 -39.93
C TYR A 500 -11.90 -9.47 -41.43
N LYS A 501 -12.10 -10.59 -42.14
CA LYS A 501 -12.44 -10.59 -43.56
C LYS A 501 -13.76 -9.86 -43.83
N TYR A 502 -14.77 -10.07 -43.00
CA TYR A 502 -16.05 -9.35 -43.10
C TYR A 502 -15.85 -7.83 -42.92
N ILE A 503 -15.11 -7.41 -41.89
CA ILE A 503 -14.81 -5.99 -41.65
C ILE A 503 -14.01 -5.38 -42.81
N PHE A 504 -13.03 -6.11 -43.35
CA PHE A 504 -12.20 -5.66 -44.46
C PHE A 504 -13.01 -5.50 -45.76
N ILE A 505 -13.91 -6.43 -46.06
CA ILE A 505 -14.83 -6.32 -47.20
C ILE A 505 -15.74 -5.09 -47.02
N GLN A 506 -16.32 -4.89 -45.84
CA GLN A 506 -17.14 -3.70 -45.54
C GLN A 506 -16.35 -2.40 -45.69
N TYR A 507 -15.08 -2.38 -45.30
CA TYR A 507 -14.18 -1.24 -45.49
C TYR A 507 -13.91 -0.93 -46.96
N LEU A 508 -13.65 -1.95 -47.79
CA LEU A 508 -13.38 -1.80 -49.23
C LEU A 508 -14.61 -1.33 -50.03
N TYR A 509 -15.83 -1.66 -49.59
CA TYR A 509 -17.07 -1.27 -50.27
C TYR A 509 -17.49 0.19 -50.00
N LEU A 510 -16.90 0.86 -49.03
CA LEU A 510 -17.22 2.26 -48.71
C LEU A 510 -16.26 3.22 -49.43
N LYS A 511 -16.78 4.06 -50.33
CA LYS A 511 -16.03 5.13 -51.02
C LYS A 511 -15.85 6.41 -50.19
N ASP A 512 -16.40 6.45 -48.98
CA ASP A 512 -16.66 7.67 -48.20
C ASP A 512 -15.79 7.70 -46.93
N GLN A 513 -14.89 8.69 -46.80
CA GLN A 513 -13.83 8.72 -45.77
C GLN A 513 -14.39 8.83 -44.34
N GLU A 514 -15.51 9.51 -44.12
CA GLU A 514 -16.14 9.59 -42.78
C GLU A 514 -16.74 8.26 -42.33
N LYS A 515 -17.35 7.49 -43.24
CA LYS A 515 -17.90 6.16 -42.95
C LYS A 515 -16.78 5.13 -42.74
N GLN A 516 -15.66 5.26 -43.44
CA GLN A 516 -14.44 4.48 -43.16
C GLN A 516 -13.91 4.76 -41.75
N GLN A 517 -13.88 6.02 -41.29
CA GLN A 517 -13.50 6.37 -39.92
C GLN A 517 -14.51 5.84 -38.87
N GLN A 518 -15.81 5.81 -39.18
CA GLN A 518 -16.82 5.17 -38.32
C GLN A 518 -16.67 3.65 -38.26
N ILE A 519 -16.31 2.96 -39.35
CA ILE A 519 -15.98 1.53 -39.32
C ILE A 519 -14.68 1.28 -38.55
N ILE A 520 -13.68 2.16 -38.61
CA ILE A 520 -12.47 2.05 -37.78
C ILE A 520 -12.81 2.24 -36.29
N LYS A 521 -13.70 3.19 -35.96
CA LYS A 521 -14.26 3.36 -34.60
C LYS A 521 -15.09 2.14 -34.17
N MET A 522 -15.89 1.55 -35.06
CA MET A 522 -16.63 0.31 -34.82
C MET A 522 -15.70 -0.88 -34.67
N LYS A 523 -14.63 -1.01 -35.46
CA LYS A 523 -13.58 -2.03 -35.32
C LYS A 523 -12.91 -1.92 -33.96
N LYS A 524 -12.55 -0.70 -33.53
CA LYS A 524 -12.03 -0.44 -32.17
C LYS A 524 -13.05 -0.73 -31.07
N LYS A 525 -14.35 -0.45 -31.29
CA LYS A 525 -15.44 -0.79 -30.35
C LYS A 525 -15.72 -2.28 -30.30
N LEU A 526 -15.73 -3.00 -31.43
CA LEU A 526 -16.03 -4.42 -31.55
C LEU A 526 -14.89 -5.28 -31.01
N LEU A 527 -13.63 -4.84 -31.21
CA LEU A 527 -12.47 -5.43 -30.55
C LEU A 527 -12.48 -5.17 -29.03
N LYS A 528 -12.96 -3.99 -28.58
CA LYS A 528 -13.14 -3.69 -27.14
C LYS A 528 -14.35 -4.42 -26.51
N SER A 529 -15.44 -4.61 -27.25
CA SER A 529 -16.67 -5.25 -26.77
C SER A 529 -16.68 -6.76 -26.94
N GLN A 530 -15.79 -7.33 -27.75
CA GLN A 530 -15.53 -8.78 -27.79
C GLN A 530 -15.03 -9.32 -26.45
N ASN A 531 -14.36 -8.50 -25.63
CA ASN A 531 -13.98 -8.85 -24.25
C ASN A 531 -15.21 -8.99 -23.32
N GLN A 532 -16.40 -8.50 -23.72
CA GLN A 532 -17.66 -8.66 -22.98
C GLN A 532 -18.65 -9.65 -23.62
N LEU A 533 -18.44 -10.04 -24.89
CA LEU A 533 -19.43 -10.83 -25.64
C LEU A 533 -19.34 -12.36 -25.44
N ASN A 534 -18.36 -12.87 -24.71
CA ASN A 534 -18.18 -14.31 -24.52
C ASN A 534 -18.98 -14.91 -23.35
N LEU A 535 -19.73 -14.10 -22.58
CA LEU A 535 -20.55 -14.59 -21.46
C LEU A 535 -22.01 -14.93 -21.83
N HIS A 536 -22.48 -14.58 -23.03
CA HIS A 536 -23.92 -14.72 -23.35
C HIS A 536 -24.25 -15.45 -24.66
N PHE A 537 -23.30 -16.16 -25.27
CA PHE A 537 -23.57 -17.00 -26.44
C PHE A 537 -24.01 -18.43 -26.07
N GLN A 538 -25.10 -18.52 -25.29
CA GLN A 538 -26.03 -19.64 -25.34
C GLN A 538 -27.46 -19.21 -25.68
N CYS A 539 -27.79 -17.91 -25.63
CA CYS A 539 -29.14 -17.41 -25.89
C CYS A 539 -29.12 -16.20 -26.84
N ASN A 540 -29.04 -16.43 -28.15
CA ASN A 540 -29.85 -15.73 -29.16
C ASN A 540 -29.46 -16.12 -30.60
N LEU A 541 -29.71 -17.38 -30.97
CA LEU A 541 -29.85 -17.74 -32.39
C LEU A 541 -31.02 -16.99 -33.07
N ASN A 542 -31.92 -16.37 -32.31
CA ASN A 542 -33.15 -15.76 -32.83
C ASN A 542 -33.01 -14.30 -33.29
N LYS A 543 -31.95 -13.58 -32.90
CA LYS A 543 -31.66 -12.23 -33.42
C LYS A 543 -30.83 -12.23 -34.72
N MET A 544 -30.36 -13.40 -35.17
CA MET A 544 -29.80 -13.62 -36.52
C MET A 544 -30.85 -13.66 -37.65
N LYS A 545 -32.10 -13.23 -37.42
CA LYS A 545 -33.05 -12.97 -38.52
C LYS A 545 -32.59 -11.81 -39.42
N MET A 546 -31.85 -10.84 -38.88
CA MET A 546 -31.27 -9.76 -39.68
C MET A 546 -30.08 -10.22 -40.55
N ILE A 547 -29.34 -11.25 -40.12
CA ILE A 547 -28.28 -11.89 -40.91
C ILE A 547 -28.88 -12.81 -41.97
N LYS A 548 -30.01 -13.48 -41.71
CA LYS A 548 -30.76 -14.23 -42.74
C LYS A 548 -31.38 -13.33 -43.80
N ILE A 549 -31.88 -12.14 -43.44
CA ILE A 549 -32.46 -11.19 -44.42
C ILE A 549 -31.35 -10.55 -45.29
N THR A 550 -30.17 -10.27 -44.74
CA THR A 550 -29.00 -9.84 -45.54
C THR A 550 -28.37 -10.98 -46.32
N GLN A 551 -28.39 -12.22 -45.81
CA GLN A 551 -28.02 -13.42 -46.57
C GLN A 551 -29.00 -13.70 -47.72
N GLN A 552 -30.32 -13.53 -47.55
CA GLN A 552 -31.32 -13.77 -48.60
C GLN A 552 -31.21 -12.78 -49.75
N LYS A 553 -30.89 -11.50 -49.47
CA LYS A 553 -30.59 -10.54 -50.54
C LYS A 553 -29.25 -10.80 -51.25
N TYR A 554 -28.31 -11.50 -50.61
CA TYR A 554 -27.02 -11.90 -51.20
C TYR A 554 -27.02 -13.32 -51.82
N LEU A 555 -28.03 -14.15 -51.53
CA LEU A 555 -28.17 -15.52 -52.04
C LEU A 555 -28.71 -15.61 -53.47
N ASN A 556 -29.11 -14.49 -54.08
CA ASN A 556 -29.56 -14.45 -55.48
C ASN A 556 -28.42 -14.34 -56.50
N VAL A 557 -27.16 -14.42 -56.09
CA VAL A 557 -26.03 -14.53 -57.01
C VAL A 557 -25.32 -15.86 -56.74
N GLN A 558 -25.64 -16.85 -57.58
CA GLN A 558 -24.88 -18.04 -58.01
C GLN A 558 -23.59 -18.36 -57.22
N SER A 559 -23.29 -19.57 -56.72
CA SER A 559 -23.77 -20.92 -56.99
C SER A 559 -23.24 -21.89 -55.91
N LEU A 560 -23.84 -23.08 -55.81
CA LEU A 560 -23.52 -24.20 -54.92
C LEU A 560 -22.04 -24.68 -54.94
N GLN A 561 -21.23 -24.23 -55.91
CA GLN A 561 -19.81 -24.59 -56.08
C GLN A 561 -18.90 -23.88 -55.08
N GLN A 562 -19.23 -22.66 -54.64
CA GLN A 562 -18.40 -21.94 -53.66
C GLN A 562 -18.49 -22.59 -52.26
N LYS A 563 -19.62 -23.19 -51.88
CA LYS A 563 -19.79 -23.82 -50.56
C LYS A 563 -18.91 -25.09 -50.40
N LYS A 564 -18.82 -25.91 -51.45
CA LYS A 564 -17.89 -27.06 -51.51
C LYS A 564 -16.44 -26.60 -51.64
N TYR A 565 -16.16 -25.56 -52.42
CA TYR A 565 -14.82 -24.98 -52.55
C TYR A 565 -14.30 -24.41 -51.22
N TYR A 566 -15.11 -23.66 -50.46
CA TYR A 566 -14.73 -23.10 -49.17
C TYR A 566 -14.64 -24.15 -48.06
N GLN A 567 -15.47 -25.20 -48.07
CA GLN A 567 -15.30 -26.35 -47.16
C GLN A 567 -14.04 -27.14 -47.50
N HIS A 568 -13.71 -27.32 -48.78
CA HIS A 568 -12.47 -27.98 -49.20
C HIS A 568 -11.23 -27.12 -48.94
N LEU A 569 -11.33 -25.79 -49.02
CA LEU A 569 -10.25 -24.85 -48.68
C LEU A 569 -10.04 -24.76 -47.18
N LEU A 570 -11.11 -24.74 -46.36
CA LEU A 570 -10.99 -24.79 -44.90
C LEU A 570 -10.44 -26.14 -44.44
N LYS A 571 -10.91 -27.26 -45.00
CA LYS A 571 -10.43 -28.60 -44.67
C LYS A 571 -9.00 -28.86 -45.19
N SER A 572 -8.63 -28.27 -46.33
CA SER A 572 -7.25 -28.27 -46.87
C SER A 572 -6.32 -27.34 -46.09
N ALA A 573 -6.78 -26.16 -45.67
CA ALA A 573 -6.02 -25.25 -44.83
C ALA A 573 -5.84 -25.81 -43.41
N LEU A 574 -6.89 -26.43 -42.83
CA LEU A 574 -6.85 -27.10 -41.53
C LEU A 574 -6.01 -28.39 -41.57
N ASN A 575 -6.13 -29.23 -42.61
CA ASN A 575 -5.27 -30.42 -42.75
C ASN A 575 -3.81 -30.07 -43.07
N LYS A 576 -3.53 -28.94 -43.73
CA LYS A 576 -2.16 -28.41 -43.90
C LYS A 576 -1.62 -27.74 -42.62
N LEU A 577 -2.49 -27.18 -41.78
CA LEU A 577 -2.14 -26.62 -40.47
C LEU A 577 -1.84 -27.72 -39.43
N PHE A 578 -2.51 -28.88 -39.49
CA PHE A 578 -2.36 -29.97 -38.51
C PHE A 578 -1.36 -31.08 -38.88
N ASN A 579 -1.24 -31.51 -40.14
CA ASN A 579 -0.45 -32.71 -40.48
C ASN A 579 1.08 -32.53 -40.54
N GLN A 580 1.60 -31.36 -40.13
CA GLN A 580 3.04 -31.08 -40.02
C GLN A 580 3.40 -30.55 -38.64
N ASN A 581 2.71 -31.06 -37.60
CA ASN A 581 2.91 -30.79 -36.18
C ASN A 581 4.30 -30.23 -35.89
N ILE A 582 4.34 -28.92 -35.62
CA ILE A 582 5.41 -28.22 -34.92
C ILE A 582 6.72 -28.02 -35.74
N LYS A 583 7.10 -28.94 -36.65
CA LYS A 583 8.40 -28.89 -37.36
C LYS A 583 8.52 -27.85 -38.48
N LYS A 584 7.43 -27.31 -39.01
CA LYS A 584 7.46 -26.23 -40.03
C LYS A 584 7.02 -24.86 -39.53
N VAL A 585 6.59 -24.76 -38.27
CA VAL A 585 6.11 -23.52 -37.64
C VAL A 585 7.22 -22.45 -37.54
N LEU A 586 8.48 -22.86 -37.67
CA LEU A 586 9.65 -21.99 -37.46
C LEU A 586 10.41 -21.54 -38.71
N GLN A 587 10.11 -21.98 -39.94
CA GLN A 587 11.15 -21.90 -40.99
C GLN A 587 10.95 -21.15 -42.32
N ILE A 588 9.80 -20.55 -42.69
CA ILE A 588 9.77 -19.78 -43.96
C ILE A 588 8.95 -18.47 -43.87
N GLN A 589 9.66 -17.36 -44.10
CA GLN A 589 9.22 -15.97 -44.30
C GLN A 589 8.54 -15.72 -45.67
N PHE A 590 8.02 -14.50 -45.79
CA PHE A 590 7.62 -13.73 -47.00
C PHE A 590 6.16 -13.94 -47.44
N SER A 591 5.34 -12.92 -47.69
CA SER A 591 5.53 -11.46 -47.76
C SER A 591 4.14 -10.82 -47.88
N LEU A 592 3.81 -9.93 -46.94
CA LEU A 592 2.96 -8.72 -47.06
C LEU A 592 2.58 -8.23 -45.66
#